data_AF-A0A849ZZJ6-F1
#
_entry.id   AF-A0A849ZZJ6-F1
#
_cell.length_a   1.000
_cell.length_b   1.000
_cell.length_c   1.000
_cell.angle_alpha   90.00
_cell.angle_beta   90.00
_cell.angle_gamma   90.00
#
_symmetry.space_group_name_H-M   'P 1'
#
loop_
_entity.id
_entity.type
_entity.pdbx_description
1 polymer ?
#
loop_
_entity_poly.entity_id
_entity_poly.type
_entity_poly.pdbx_seq_one_letter_code
_entity_poly.pdbx_strand_id
1 'polypeptide(L)'
;KPAAMKGDRTPAPRPKKPAKPASPKPAAATAPPAPPAASRRSSKLPPLTLLHGEDSGGANSEQAQIQARIIEDTLASFGIPVEVVETHIGPTVTQFGIAPGTVERAGRLQRIRVNKIVALGDDLALALAASPVRIEAPVPGRPYVGIEVPNADATLVSLRRLLQDKAFRKVGSPLALPMGRDVSGAAIAVDLRRLPHLLIAGATGSGKSVALNAIICALLFNTLPDTLRLILVDPKRVELPGYNGIPHLLAPVVTDAQHAEGALTWLLIEMDERYRRFSEAGARDIDSYNAGARPGDRLPYIVMIIDELADLMVTAAETIEVKLVRLAQMARATGIHLIIATQRPSVDVVTGLIKANFPARLAFAVTSQIDSRVILDTPGADKLLGRGDGLLMTADSAKLRRVQGCFVSDSEIFALVQWWQEHHPGPAPDPTQPRYPWSQLLVEEATKEDMLLQAIEQLRGRQYISASGLQRLLNIGYPRAARLMEQLYEAGVVGEEEDRRTGRPVLLEDEAWEEG
;
A
#
# COMPACT_ATOMS: atom_id res chain seq x y z
N LYS A 1 37.18 -38.44 93.38
CA LYS A 1 36.62 -39.69 93.97
C LYS A 1 35.15 -39.80 93.55
N PRO A 2 34.63 -40.99 93.26
CA PRO A 2 34.90 -41.95 92.17
C PRO A 2 33.65 -42.00 91.22
N ALA A 3 33.44 -42.87 90.22
CA ALA A 3 33.93 -44.20 89.88
C ALA A 3 33.79 -44.49 88.37
N ALA A 4 34.50 -45.54 87.95
CA ALA A 4 34.75 -46.04 86.61
C ALA A 4 33.58 -46.76 85.92
N MET A 5 33.61 -46.85 84.57
CA MET A 5 33.51 -48.14 83.87
C MET A 5 33.99 -48.09 82.40
N LYS A 6 34.51 -49.26 81.97
CA LYS A 6 35.14 -49.68 80.70
C LYS A 6 34.21 -49.45 79.49
N GLY A 7 34.62 -49.24 78.24
CA GLY A 7 35.79 -49.67 77.48
C GLY A 7 35.33 -50.62 76.37
N ASP A 8 35.18 -50.13 75.13
CA ASP A 8 35.31 -50.92 73.89
C ASP A 8 35.44 -50.00 72.66
N ARG A 9 36.38 -50.29 71.76
CA ARG A 9 36.63 -49.56 70.51
C ARG A 9 36.19 -50.45 69.35
N THR A 10 35.17 -50.02 68.60
CA THR A 10 34.74 -50.67 67.35
C THR A 10 34.70 -49.68 66.18
N PRO A 11 34.92 -50.15 64.94
CA PRO A 11 35.34 -49.34 63.81
C PRO A 11 34.17 -48.74 63.00
N ALA A 12 34.47 -47.64 62.30
CA ALA A 12 33.56 -46.82 61.52
C ALA A 12 32.78 -47.61 60.42
N PRO A 13 31.46 -47.38 60.27
CA PRO A 13 30.63 -48.14 59.34
C PRO A 13 30.66 -47.56 57.91
N ARG A 14 30.81 -48.46 56.92
CA ARG A 14 30.57 -48.20 55.49
C ARG A 14 29.06 -47.98 55.24
N PRO A 15 28.69 -47.07 54.32
CA PRO A 15 27.28 -46.79 54.01
C PRO A 15 26.61 -47.95 53.26
N LYS A 16 25.41 -48.30 53.72
CA LYS A 16 24.52 -49.32 53.15
C LYS A 16 23.82 -48.80 51.88
N LYS A 17 23.75 -49.65 50.84
CA LYS A 17 22.98 -49.43 49.60
C LYS A 17 21.47 -49.33 49.89
N PRO A 18 20.76 -48.33 49.31
CA PRO A 18 19.30 -48.28 49.37
C PRO A 18 18.64 -49.24 48.36
N ALA A 19 17.46 -49.72 48.74
CA ALA A 19 16.63 -50.68 48.01
C ALA A 19 16.03 -50.11 46.70
N LYS A 20 15.73 -51.01 45.75
CA LYS A 20 15.16 -50.71 44.43
C LYS A 20 13.73 -50.11 44.54
N PRO A 21 13.41 -49.04 43.80
CA PRO A 21 12.03 -48.57 43.62
C PRO A 21 11.29 -49.40 42.57
N ALA A 22 9.98 -49.58 42.78
CA ALA A 22 9.05 -50.20 41.86
C ALA A 22 8.85 -49.37 40.57
N SER A 23 8.60 -50.06 39.46
CA SER A 23 8.37 -49.48 38.12
C SER A 23 7.03 -48.72 38.02
N PRO A 24 7.00 -47.54 37.38
CA PRO A 24 5.76 -46.80 37.15
C PRO A 24 4.99 -47.35 35.94
N LYS A 25 3.65 -47.35 36.05
CA LYS A 25 2.70 -47.63 34.95
C LYS A 25 2.86 -46.63 33.78
N PRO A 26 2.53 -47.01 32.54
CA PRO A 26 2.59 -46.10 31.40
C PRO A 26 1.52 -45.01 31.53
N ALA A 27 1.92 -43.75 31.47
CA ALA A 27 1.02 -42.61 31.37
C ALA A 27 0.35 -42.63 29.98
N ALA A 28 -0.97 -42.44 29.96
CA ALA A 28 -1.73 -42.26 28.73
C ALA A 28 -1.17 -41.05 27.96
N ALA A 29 -0.81 -41.28 26.71
CA ALA A 29 -0.37 -40.24 25.79
C ALA A 29 -1.50 -39.22 25.61
N THR A 30 -1.32 -38.03 26.15
CA THR A 30 -2.15 -36.87 25.82
C THR A 30 -1.99 -36.58 24.34
N ALA A 31 -3.11 -36.67 23.60
CA ALA A 31 -3.18 -36.29 22.20
C ALA A 31 -2.63 -34.86 22.02
N PRO A 32 -1.93 -34.58 20.91
CA PRO A 32 -1.45 -33.23 20.62
C PRO A 32 -2.62 -32.24 20.62
N PRO A 33 -2.41 -31.00 21.11
CA PRO A 33 -3.45 -29.99 21.11
C PRO A 33 -3.98 -29.82 19.69
N ALA A 34 -5.30 -29.91 19.54
CA ALA A 34 -5.96 -29.66 18.26
C ALA A 34 -5.50 -28.29 17.71
N PRO A 35 -5.26 -28.17 16.39
CA PRO A 35 -4.92 -26.89 15.78
C PRO A 35 -5.99 -25.85 16.16
N PRO A 36 -5.61 -24.57 16.38
CA PRO A 36 -6.58 -23.54 16.72
C PRO A 36 -7.68 -23.56 15.65
N ALA A 37 -8.93 -23.72 16.11
CA ALA A 37 -10.08 -23.70 15.23
C ALA A 37 -9.99 -22.44 14.38
N ALA A 38 -9.93 -22.62 13.04
CA ALA A 38 -9.92 -21.50 12.10
C ALA A 38 -11.03 -20.52 12.53
N SER A 39 -10.65 -19.31 12.93
CA SER A 39 -11.58 -18.30 13.43
C SER A 39 -12.72 -18.16 12.42
N ARG A 40 -13.94 -18.56 12.79
CA ARG A 40 -15.09 -18.48 11.89
C ARG A 40 -15.26 -17.01 11.51
N ARG A 41 -15.22 -16.71 10.21
CA ARG A 41 -15.49 -15.35 9.71
C ARG A 41 -16.87 -14.90 10.21
N SER A 42 -16.96 -13.62 10.57
CA SER A 42 -18.22 -13.02 11.03
C SER A 42 -19.33 -13.24 10.00
N SER A 43 -20.53 -13.61 10.46
CA SER A 43 -21.70 -13.74 9.59
C SER A 43 -22.18 -12.39 9.03
N LYS A 44 -21.68 -11.28 9.58
CA LYS A 44 -21.91 -9.92 9.08
C LYS A 44 -20.97 -9.52 7.93
N LEU A 45 -20.07 -10.40 7.51
CA LEU A 45 -19.22 -10.19 6.34
C LEU A 45 -19.80 -10.93 5.12
N PRO A 46 -19.59 -10.39 3.90
CA PRO A 46 -20.07 -11.03 2.69
C PRO A 46 -19.44 -12.42 2.51
N PRO A 47 -20.22 -13.41 2.05
CA PRO A 47 -19.70 -14.74 1.77
C PRO A 47 -18.78 -14.70 0.54
N LEU A 48 -17.69 -15.47 0.56
CA LEU A 48 -16.77 -15.55 -0.60
C LEU A 48 -17.42 -16.17 -1.85
N THR A 49 -18.62 -16.75 -1.71
CA THR A 49 -19.37 -17.30 -2.84
C THR A 49 -19.84 -16.22 -3.82
N LEU A 50 -19.81 -14.94 -3.43
CA LEU A 50 -20.01 -13.80 -4.35
C LEU A 50 -18.88 -13.69 -5.38
N LEU A 51 -17.72 -14.30 -5.12
CA LEU A 51 -16.59 -14.35 -6.04
C LEU A 51 -16.54 -15.67 -6.80
N HIS A 52 -16.05 -15.63 -8.03
CA HIS A 52 -15.78 -16.78 -8.87
C HIS A 52 -14.56 -17.58 -8.34
N GLY A 53 -14.67 -18.91 -8.34
CA GLY A 53 -13.75 -19.79 -7.59
C GLY A 53 -12.65 -20.48 -8.40
N GLU A 54 -12.57 -20.22 -9.70
CA GLU A 54 -11.66 -20.92 -10.60
C GLU A 54 -10.52 -19.98 -11.03
N ASP A 55 -9.28 -20.44 -10.84
CA ASP A 55 -8.17 -19.90 -11.64
C ASP A 55 -8.31 -20.56 -13.01
N SER A 56 -8.40 -19.77 -14.08
CA SER A 56 -8.53 -20.26 -15.45
C SER A 56 -7.22 -20.09 -16.20
N GLY A 57 -6.84 -21.13 -16.97
CA GLY A 57 -5.55 -21.21 -17.66
C GLY A 57 -4.47 -21.94 -16.85
N GLY A 58 -3.38 -22.31 -17.50
CA GLY A 58 -2.26 -23.02 -16.87
C GLY A 58 -1.25 -23.52 -17.89
N ALA A 59 0.02 -23.18 -17.70
CA ALA A 59 1.10 -23.69 -18.56
C ALA A 59 1.29 -25.20 -18.38
N ASN A 60 1.47 -25.90 -19.50
CA ASN A 60 1.62 -27.35 -19.56
C ASN A 60 3.03 -27.77 -19.13
N SER A 61 3.15 -28.76 -18.24
CA SER A 61 4.44 -29.34 -17.81
C SER A 61 5.29 -29.87 -18.97
N GLU A 62 4.65 -30.34 -20.05
CA GLU A 62 5.36 -30.78 -21.25
C GLU A 62 6.06 -29.60 -21.97
N GLN A 63 5.39 -28.45 -22.06
CA GLN A 63 5.94 -27.26 -22.69
C GLN A 63 7.15 -26.72 -21.89
N ALA A 64 7.07 -26.77 -20.56
CA ALA A 64 8.18 -26.36 -19.70
C ALA A 64 9.42 -27.26 -19.91
N GLN A 65 9.25 -28.57 -20.12
CA GLN A 65 10.37 -29.48 -20.41
C GLN A 65 11.03 -29.19 -21.77
N ILE A 66 10.24 -28.83 -22.79
CA ILE A 66 10.75 -28.43 -24.10
C ILE A 66 11.57 -27.13 -23.98
N GLN A 67 11.03 -26.13 -23.27
CA GLN A 67 11.71 -24.86 -23.04
C GLN A 67 13.02 -25.04 -22.26
N ALA A 68 13.05 -25.92 -21.25
CA ALA A 68 14.27 -26.24 -20.51
C ALA A 68 15.39 -26.73 -21.43
N ARG A 69 15.09 -27.66 -22.35
CA ARG A 69 16.06 -28.14 -23.35
C ARG A 69 16.51 -27.04 -24.30
N ILE A 70 15.58 -26.21 -24.79
CA ILE A 70 15.94 -25.08 -25.66
C ILE A 70 16.93 -24.15 -24.95
N ILE A 71 16.74 -23.86 -23.66
CA ILE A 71 17.65 -23.03 -22.85
C ILE A 71 19.05 -23.66 -22.79
N GLU A 72 19.14 -24.94 -22.46
CA GLU A 72 20.40 -25.67 -22.36
C GLU A 72 21.15 -25.70 -23.70
N ASP A 73 20.46 -26.10 -24.77
CA ASP A 73 21.03 -26.21 -26.13
C ASP A 73 21.49 -24.84 -26.65
N THR A 74 20.67 -23.80 -26.45
CA THR A 74 20.99 -22.44 -26.87
C THR A 74 22.26 -21.95 -26.17
N LEU A 75 22.32 -22.02 -24.85
CA LEU A 75 23.50 -21.56 -24.09
C LEU A 75 24.74 -22.41 -24.40
N ALA A 76 24.59 -23.72 -24.60
CA ALA A 76 25.67 -24.60 -25.02
C ALA A 76 26.24 -24.19 -26.39
N SER A 77 25.39 -23.79 -27.35
CA SER A 77 25.82 -23.33 -28.68
C SER A 77 26.71 -22.08 -28.63
N PHE A 78 26.55 -21.22 -27.61
CA PHE A 78 27.41 -20.06 -27.34
C PHE A 78 28.64 -20.38 -26.49
N GLY A 79 28.90 -21.66 -26.22
CA GLY A 79 30.01 -22.13 -25.38
C GLY A 79 29.78 -21.88 -23.89
N ILE A 80 28.53 -21.86 -23.46
CA ILE A 80 28.09 -21.65 -22.07
C ILE A 80 27.26 -22.87 -21.61
N PRO A 81 27.89 -24.03 -21.34
CA PRO A 81 27.17 -25.18 -20.82
C PRO A 81 26.51 -24.87 -19.48
N VAL A 82 25.21 -25.09 -19.39
CA VAL A 82 24.41 -24.96 -18.16
C VAL A 82 23.54 -26.20 -17.98
N GLU A 83 23.01 -26.38 -16.78
CA GLU A 83 22.03 -27.41 -16.45
C GLU A 83 20.81 -26.76 -15.81
N VAL A 84 19.60 -27.11 -16.25
CA VAL A 84 18.35 -26.71 -15.59
C VAL A 84 18.13 -27.62 -14.38
N VAL A 85 18.26 -27.04 -13.18
CA VAL A 85 18.17 -27.77 -11.90
C VAL A 85 16.79 -27.66 -11.23
N GLU A 86 16.05 -26.60 -11.51
CA GLU A 86 14.71 -26.36 -10.95
C GLU A 86 13.79 -25.75 -12.01
N THR A 87 12.50 -26.12 -11.99
CA THR A 87 11.46 -25.53 -12.83
C THR A 87 10.25 -25.19 -11.98
N HIS A 88 9.88 -23.92 -11.93
CA HIS A 88 8.70 -23.42 -11.23
C HIS A 88 7.71 -22.83 -12.23
N ILE A 89 6.56 -23.48 -12.39
CA ILE A 89 5.50 -23.01 -13.28
C ILE A 89 4.60 -22.06 -12.47
N GLY A 90 4.73 -20.76 -12.75
CA GLY A 90 3.89 -19.72 -12.18
C GLY A 90 2.68 -19.39 -13.06
N PRO A 91 1.83 -18.45 -12.63
CA PRO A 91 0.64 -18.04 -13.39
C PRO A 91 0.99 -17.43 -14.76
N THR A 92 1.97 -16.52 -14.79
CA THR A 92 2.27 -15.69 -15.98
C THR A 92 3.59 -16.07 -16.62
N VAL A 93 4.52 -16.62 -15.83
CA VAL A 93 5.86 -17.02 -16.27
C VAL A 93 6.21 -18.37 -15.67
N THR A 94 7.08 -19.09 -16.37
CA THR A 94 7.80 -20.25 -15.84
C THR A 94 9.23 -19.84 -15.55
N GLN A 95 9.69 -20.08 -14.31
CA GLN A 95 11.06 -19.81 -13.90
C GLN A 95 11.90 -21.09 -13.98
N PHE A 96 12.96 -21.05 -14.80
CA PHE A 96 13.96 -22.10 -14.91
C PHE A 96 15.21 -21.71 -14.11
N GLY A 97 15.52 -22.47 -13.07
CA GLY A 97 16.77 -22.33 -12.32
C GLY A 97 17.90 -23.05 -13.05
N ILE A 98 18.91 -22.30 -13.49
CA ILE A 98 20.05 -22.83 -14.22
C ILE A 98 21.35 -22.74 -13.41
N ALA A 99 22.06 -23.87 -13.32
CA ALA A 99 23.37 -23.97 -12.72
C ALA A 99 24.46 -23.75 -13.79
N PRO A 100 25.31 -22.72 -13.66
CA PRO A 100 26.41 -22.52 -14.61
C PRO A 100 27.44 -23.64 -14.50
N GLY A 101 27.73 -24.31 -15.61
CA GLY A 101 28.76 -25.33 -15.72
C GLY A 101 30.19 -24.77 -15.70
N THR A 102 31.14 -25.65 -16.01
CA THR A 102 32.56 -25.32 -16.16
C THR A 102 33.01 -25.47 -17.60
N VAL A 103 33.84 -24.55 -18.07
CA VAL A 103 34.49 -24.64 -19.38
C VAL A 103 36.00 -24.73 -19.22
N GLU A 104 36.63 -25.58 -20.02
CA GLU A 104 38.08 -25.70 -20.04
C GLU A 104 38.69 -24.58 -20.91
N ARG A 105 39.56 -23.77 -20.32
CA ARG A 105 40.34 -22.75 -21.04
C ARG A 105 41.79 -22.81 -20.60
N ALA A 106 42.71 -22.95 -21.56
CA ALA A 106 44.15 -23.04 -21.32
C ALA A 106 44.51 -24.11 -20.27
N GLY A 107 43.88 -25.30 -20.35
CA GLY A 107 44.12 -26.43 -19.43
C GLY A 107 43.59 -26.23 -18.01
N ARG A 108 42.72 -25.24 -17.77
CA ARG A 108 42.07 -25.01 -16.46
C ARG A 108 40.55 -25.01 -16.60
N LEU A 109 39.87 -25.72 -15.71
CA LEU A 109 38.42 -25.65 -15.55
C LEU A 109 38.04 -24.32 -14.90
N GLN A 110 37.31 -23.50 -15.63
CA GLN A 110 36.79 -22.23 -15.13
C GLN A 110 35.27 -22.26 -15.08
N ARG A 111 34.70 -21.84 -13.96
CA ARG A 111 33.25 -21.68 -13.83
C ARG A 111 32.78 -20.55 -14.74
N ILE A 112 31.65 -20.77 -15.41
CA ILE A 112 31.03 -19.75 -16.23
C ILE A 112 30.66 -18.54 -15.37
N ARG A 113 31.03 -17.36 -15.84
CA ARG A 113 30.67 -16.10 -15.20
C ARG A 113 29.20 -15.79 -15.47
N VAL A 114 28.46 -15.49 -14.42
CA VAL A 114 27.02 -15.14 -14.45
C VAL A 114 26.70 -14.05 -15.47
N ASN A 115 27.53 -13.00 -15.57
CA ASN A 115 27.31 -11.91 -16.51
C ASN A 115 27.26 -12.35 -17.98
N LYS A 116 27.90 -13.48 -18.35
CA LYS A 116 27.80 -14.03 -19.71
C LYS A 116 26.41 -14.58 -20.01
N ILE A 117 25.76 -15.18 -19.03
CA ILE A 117 24.39 -15.70 -19.16
C ILE A 117 23.43 -14.52 -19.28
N VAL A 118 23.59 -13.51 -18.42
CA VAL A 118 22.76 -12.29 -18.45
C VAL A 118 22.86 -11.56 -19.79
N ALA A 119 24.03 -11.58 -20.43
CA ALA A 119 24.26 -10.94 -21.73
C ALA A 119 23.53 -11.63 -22.91
N LEU A 120 23.12 -12.90 -22.78
CA LEU A 120 22.43 -13.67 -23.82
C LEU A 120 20.90 -13.64 -23.67
N GLY A 121 20.35 -12.68 -22.93
CA GLY A 121 18.91 -12.57 -22.70
C GLY A 121 18.09 -12.45 -23.99
N ASP A 122 18.58 -11.64 -24.95
CA ASP A 122 17.88 -11.43 -26.22
C ASP A 122 17.97 -12.65 -27.15
N ASP A 123 19.12 -13.34 -27.17
CA ASP A 123 19.29 -14.59 -27.91
C ASP A 123 18.40 -15.71 -27.34
N LEU A 124 18.28 -15.80 -26.02
CA LEU A 124 17.36 -16.72 -25.35
C LEU A 124 15.90 -16.38 -25.68
N ALA A 125 15.53 -15.10 -25.68
CA ALA A 125 14.20 -14.66 -26.06
C ALA A 125 13.85 -15.07 -27.51
N LEU A 126 14.81 -14.92 -28.42
CA LEU A 126 14.67 -15.35 -29.81
C LEU A 126 14.51 -16.87 -29.93
N ALA A 127 15.38 -17.64 -29.28
CA ALA A 127 15.35 -19.11 -29.34
C ALA A 127 14.08 -19.71 -28.73
N LEU A 128 13.55 -19.10 -27.66
CA LEU A 128 12.33 -19.52 -26.99
C LEU A 128 11.05 -19.01 -27.67
N ALA A 129 11.18 -18.17 -28.70
CA ALA A 129 10.08 -17.41 -29.30
C ALA A 129 9.21 -16.70 -28.26
N ALA A 130 9.86 -16.18 -27.21
CA ALA A 130 9.21 -15.58 -26.06
C ALA A 130 9.91 -14.28 -25.69
N SER A 131 9.19 -13.16 -25.70
CA SER A 131 9.74 -11.86 -25.33
C SER A 131 8.73 -11.07 -24.49
N PRO A 132 9.18 -10.40 -23.42
CA PRO A 132 10.54 -10.39 -22.87
C PRO A 132 10.89 -11.63 -22.02
N VAL A 133 12.18 -12.04 -22.05
CA VAL A 133 12.77 -12.98 -21.07
C VAL A 133 13.47 -12.19 -19.96
N ARG A 134 13.23 -12.55 -18.70
CA ARG A 134 13.88 -11.91 -17.54
C ARG A 134 14.87 -12.88 -16.90
N ILE A 135 16.10 -12.41 -16.68
CA ILE A 135 17.16 -13.18 -16.01
C ILE A 135 17.39 -12.60 -14.61
N GLU A 136 17.13 -13.41 -13.57
CA GLU A 136 17.38 -13.10 -12.17
C GLU A 136 18.66 -13.77 -11.68
N ALA A 137 19.68 -12.98 -11.34
CA ALA A 137 21.03 -13.50 -11.12
C ALA A 137 21.71 -12.89 -9.88
N PRO A 138 21.99 -13.68 -8.82
CA PRO A 138 21.45 -15.02 -8.52
C PRO A 138 20.00 -14.95 -7.98
N VAL A 139 19.29 -16.07 -7.99
CA VAL A 139 17.98 -16.16 -7.33
C VAL A 139 18.16 -16.08 -5.80
N PRO A 140 17.43 -15.21 -5.08
CA PRO A 140 17.59 -15.04 -3.64
C PRO A 140 17.48 -16.35 -2.86
N GLY A 141 18.53 -16.68 -2.09
CA GLY A 141 18.56 -17.89 -1.26
C GLY A 141 18.81 -19.19 -2.03
N ARG A 142 19.08 -19.11 -3.34
CA ARG A 142 19.30 -20.26 -4.21
C ARG A 142 20.64 -20.13 -4.97
N PRO A 143 21.40 -21.22 -5.18
CA PRO A 143 22.72 -21.17 -5.82
C PRO A 143 22.67 -21.24 -7.36
N TYR A 144 21.62 -20.69 -7.99
CA TYR A 144 21.41 -20.73 -9.45
C TYR A 144 20.97 -19.37 -10.02
N VAL A 145 21.01 -19.24 -11.35
CA VAL A 145 20.45 -18.09 -12.09
C VAL A 145 19.04 -18.47 -12.55
N GLY A 146 18.05 -17.59 -12.38
CA GLY A 146 16.67 -17.82 -12.79
C GLY A 146 16.42 -17.22 -14.16
N ILE A 147 15.87 -17.99 -15.10
CA ILE A 147 15.37 -17.51 -16.39
C ILE A 147 13.85 -17.59 -16.33
N GLU A 148 13.19 -16.44 -16.37
CA GLU A 148 11.72 -16.32 -16.39
C GLU A 148 11.26 -16.18 -17.84
N VAL A 149 10.50 -17.18 -18.30
CA VAL A 149 9.95 -17.25 -19.65
C VAL A 149 8.44 -17.06 -19.57
N PRO A 150 7.85 -16.16 -20.39
CA PRO A 150 6.40 -16.01 -20.49
C PRO A 150 5.68 -17.33 -20.81
N ASN A 151 4.58 -17.58 -20.10
CA ASN A 151 3.68 -18.67 -20.44
C ASN A 151 2.86 -18.30 -21.68
N ALA A 152 2.57 -19.28 -22.55
CA ALA A 152 1.69 -19.06 -23.70
C ALA A 152 0.27 -18.69 -23.26
N ASP A 153 -0.27 -19.41 -22.27
CA ASP A 153 -1.55 -19.13 -21.64
C ASP A 153 -1.34 -18.69 -20.19
N ALA A 154 -1.42 -17.37 -19.95
CA ALA A 154 -1.33 -16.82 -18.61
C ALA A 154 -2.56 -17.22 -17.77
N THR A 155 -2.31 -17.71 -16.55
CA THR A 155 -3.36 -18.08 -15.61
C THR A 155 -3.90 -16.84 -14.92
N LEU A 156 -5.21 -16.66 -14.95
CA LEU A 156 -5.88 -15.60 -14.22
C LEU A 156 -5.93 -15.97 -12.73
N VAL A 157 -5.42 -15.09 -11.87
CA VAL A 157 -5.36 -15.30 -10.42
C VAL A 157 -6.67 -14.81 -9.79
N SER A 158 -7.53 -15.72 -9.35
CA SER A 158 -8.81 -15.38 -8.71
C SER A 158 -8.60 -14.76 -7.32
N LEU A 159 -9.26 -13.62 -7.07
CA LEU A 159 -9.31 -13.02 -5.74
C LEU A 159 -9.86 -13.99 -4.69
N ARG A 160 -10.90 -14.77 -5.02
CA ARG A 160 -11.50 -15.75 -4.10
C ARG A 160 -10.47 -16.74 -3.59
N ARG A 161 -9.69 -17.32 -4.50
CA ARG A 161 -8.68 -18.34 -4.14
C ARG A 161 -7.60 -17.75 -3.26
N LEU A 162 -7.17 -16.52 -3.54
CA LEU A 162 -6.18 -15.86 -2.68
C LEU A 162 -6.76 -15.59 -1.28
N LEU A 163 -7.98 -15.08 -1.15
CA LEU A 163 -8.63 -14.86 0.16
C LEU A 163 -8.86 -16.17 0.94
N GLN A 164 -8.99 -17.31 0.25
CA GLN A 164 -9.10 -18.63 0.86
C GLN A 164 -7.75 -19.24 1.25
N ASP A 165 -6.66 -18.74 0.67
CA ASP A 165 -5.31 -19.25 0.88
C ASP A 165 -4.87 -19.13 2.34
N LYS A 166 -4.09 -20.09 2.81
CA LYS A 166 -3.51 -20.11 4.16
C LYS A 166 -2.60 -18.91 4.38
N ALA A 167 -1.85 -18.48 3.37
CA ALA A 167 -0.94 -17.34 3.46
C ALA A 167 -1.70 -16.06 3.81
N PHE A 168 -2.83 -15.81 3.15
CA PHE A 168 -3.68 -14.66 3.42
C PHE A 168 -4.33 -14.74 4.80
N ARG A 169 -4.94 -15.88 5.15
CA ARG A 169 -5.58 -16.08 6.46
C ARG A 169 -4.60 -15.94 7.62
N LYS A 170 -3.34 -16.31 7.42
CA LYS A 170 -2.27 -16.18 8.42
C LYS A 170 -1.89 -14.73 8.73
N VAL A 171 -2.17 -13.78 7.82
CA VAL A 171 -1.94 -12.35 8.09
C VAL A 171 -2.76 -11.88 9.29
N GLY A 172 -4.03 -12.33 9.40
CA GLY A 172 -4.87 -12.07 10.56
C GLY A 172 -5.10 -10.58 10.86
N SER A 173 -5.03 -9.71 9.85
CA SER A 173 -5.17 -8.25 9.97
C SER A 173 -6.49 -7.77 9.34
N PRO A 174 -7.15 -6.75 9.92
CA PRO A 174 -8.26 -6.06 9.27
C PRO A 174 -7.82 -5.30 8.01
N LEU A 175 -6.52 -5.00 7.86
CA LEU A 175 -5.96 -4.36 6.66
C LEU A 175 -5.08 -5.34 5.86
N ALA A 176 -5.45 -6.63 5.85
CA ALA A 176 -4.79 -7.64 5.03
C ALA A 176 -5.08 -7.38 3.54
N LEU A 177 -4.02 -7.24 2.74
CA LEU A 177 -4.09 -6.93 1.32
C LEU A 177 -3.60 -8.12 0.47
N PRO A 178 -4.34 -8.49 -0.59
CA PRO A 178 -3.95 -9.54 -1.52
C PRO A 178 -3.01 -8.97 -2.58
N MET A 179 -1.70 -9.26 -2.50
CA MET A 179 -0.75 -8.76 -3.50
C MET A 179 -0.72 -9.60 -4.78
N GLY A 180 -1.24 -10.82 -4.72
CA GLY A 180 -1.25 -11.74 -5.86
C GLY A 180 -0.51 -13.05 -5.59
N ARG A 181 -0.01 -13.70 -6.63
CA ARG A 181 0.83 -14.91 -6.53
C ARG A 181 2.24 -14.64 -7.05
N ASP A 182 3.25 -15.26 -6.45
CA ASP A 182 4.63 -15.19 -6.96
C ASP A 182 4.84 -16.11 -8.19
N VAL A 183 6.07 -16.13 -8.70
CA VAL A 183 6.50 -16.98 -9.83
C VAL A 183 6.39 -18.49 -9.55
N SER A 184 6.25 -18.90 -8.29
CA SER A 184 6.01 -20.31 -7.91
C SER A 184 4.52 -20.61 -7.73
N GLY A 185 3.66 -19.61 -7.90
CA GLY A 185 2.22 -19.70 -7.64
C GLY A 185 1.84 -19.53 -6.17
N ALA A 186 2.79 -19.25 -5.27
CA ALA A 186 2.49 -19.06 -3.85
C ALA A 186 1.78 -17.72 -3.62
N ALA A 187 0.72 -17.72 -2.79
CA ALA A 187 -0.03 -16.52 -2.49
C ALA A 187 0.81 -15.53 -1.66
N ILE A 188 0.81 -14.28 -2.08
CA ILE A 188 1.44 -13.16 -1.39
C ILE A 188 0.33 -12.30 -0.79
N ALA A 189 0.36 -12.18 0.53
CA ALA A 189 -0.50 -11.31 1.29
C ALA A 189 0.34 -10.46 2.24
N VAL A 190 -0.07 -9.22 2.45
CA VAL A 190 0.64 -8.25 3.29
C VAL A 190 -0.35 -7.56 4.22
N ASP A 191 0.16 -6.95 5.29
CA ASP A 191 -0.64 -6.12 6.20
C ASP A 191 -0.30 -4.65 5.95
N LEU A 192 -1.29 -3.84 5.58
CA LEU A 192 -1.10 -2.40 5.35
C LEU A 192 -0.59 -1.69 6.62
N ARG A 193 -0.87 -2.20 7.82
CA ARG A 193 -0.32 -1.63 9.07
C ARG A 193 1.21 -1.75 9.17
N ARG A 194 1.77 -2.75 8.48
CA ARG A 194 3.22 -2.99 8.38
C ARG A 194 3.82 -2.30 7.15
N LEU A 195 3.01 -2.02 6.15
CA LEU A 195 3.35 -1.25 4.94
C LEU A 195 2.55 0.07 4.97
N PRO A 196 2.81 0.96 5.94
CA PRO A 196 1.84 1.96 6.41
C PRO A 196 1.16 2.76 5.29
N HIS A 197 1.90 3.00 4.20
CA HIS A 197 1.37 3.56 2.97
C HIS A 197 1.90 2.76 1.77
N LEU A 198 1.10 2.68 0.70
CA LEU A 198 1.39 1.93 -0.52
C LEU A 198 1.29 2.83 -1.75
N LEU A 199 2.34 2.83 -2.58
CA LEU A 199 2.33 3.45 -3.91
C LEU A 199 2.12 2.36 -4.97
N ILE A 200 1.14 2.53 -5.84
CA ILE A 200 0.86 1.64 -6.97
C ILE A 200 1.05 2.42 -8.27
N ALA A 201 1.82 1.90 -9.22
CA ALA A 201 2.00 2.60 -10.49
C ALA A 201 2.14 1.64 -11.66
N GLY A 202 1.76 2.07 -12.85
CA GLY A 202 1.87 1.29 -14.07
C GLY A 202 1.11 1.92 -15.23
N ALA A 203 1.48 1.59 -16.46
CA ALA A 203 0.82 2.15 -17.64
C ALA A 203 -0.65 1.72 -17.74
N THR A 204 -1.43 2.40 -18.58
CA THR A 204 -2.81 2.00 -18.88
C THR A 204 -2.85 0.55 -19.40
N GLY A 205 -3.81 -0.25 -18.92
CA GLY A 205 -3.95 -1.67 -19.30
C GLY A 205 -2.93 -2.62 -18.64
N SER A 206 -2.02 -2.12 -17.80
CA SER A 206 -1.02 -2.95 -17.11
C SER A 206 -1.59 -3.82 -15.98
N GLY A 207 -2.78 -3.52 -15.48
CA GLY A 207 -3.45 -4.23 -14.37
C GLY A 207 -3.58 -3.41 -13.07
N LYS A 208 -3.11 -2.16 -13.05
CA LYS A 208 -3.21 -1.24 -11.88
C LYS A 208 -4.63 -1.16 -11.30
N SER A 209 -5.63 -0.79 -12.11
CA SER A 209 -7.00 -0.58 -11.63
C SER A 209 -7.62 -1.88 -11.11
N VAL A 210 -7.39 -3.00 -11.80
CA VAL A 210 -7.84 -4.33 -11.37
C VAL A 210 -7.26 -4.70 -10.01
N ALA A 211 -5.96 -4.46 -9.79
CA ALA A 211 -5.33 -4.72 -8.50
C ALA A 211 -5.84 -3.78 -7.39
N LEU A 212 -6.11 -2.51 -7.71
CA LEU A 212 -6.71 -1.55 -6.77
C LEU A 212 -8.11 -2.02 -6.34
N ASN A 213 -8.93 -2.45 -7.30
CA ASN A 213 -10.24 -3.05 -7.03
C ASN A 213 -10.13 -4.32 -6.19
N ALA A 214 -9.17 -5.21 -6.50
CA ALA A 214 -8.94 -6.41 -5.70
C ALA A 214 -8.57 -6.10 -4.25
N ILE A 215 -7.78 -5.03 -4.02
CA ILE A 215 -7.45 -4.52 -2.69
C ILE A 215 -8.70 -4.02 -1.96
N ILE A 216 -9.52 -3.19 -2.62
CA ILE A 216 -10.77 -2.66 -2.03
C ILE A 216 -11.71 -3.81 -1.69
N CYS A 217 -11.98 -4.71 -2.63
CA CYS A 217 -12.82 -5.89 -2.40
C CYS A 217 -12.30 -6.73 -1.23
N ALA A 218 -11.00 -6.98 -1.12
CA ALA A 218 -10.44 -7.75 -0.02
C ALA A 218 -10.63 -7.10 1.35
N LEU A 219 -10.51 -5.78 1.44
CA LEU A 219 -10.84 -5.03 2.65
C LEU A 219 -12.33 -5.20 3.01
N LEU A 220 -13.21 -5.07 2.03
CA LEU A 220 -14.66 -5.24 2.20
C LEU A 220 -15.07 -6.68 2.52
N PHE A 221 -14.35 -7.70 2.06
CA PHE A 221 -14.64 -9.07 2.46
C PHE A 221 -14.17 -9.38 3.88
N ASN A 222 -13.14 -8.71 4.40
CA ASN A 222 -12.53 -9.09 5.68
C ASN A 222 -12.89 -8.18 6.85
N THR A 223 -13.39 -6.97 6.59
CA THR A 223 -13.46 -5.94 7.63
C THR A 223 -14.80 -5.23 7.64
N LEU A 224 -15.37 -5.07 8.84
CA LEU A 224 -16.66 -4.43 9.07
C LEU A 224 -16.51 -2.89 9.08
N PRO A 225 -17.59 -2.13 8.82
CA PRO A 225 -17.56 -0.66 8.78
C PRO A 225 -17.21 0.02 10.12
N ASP A 226 -17.44 -0.67 11.24
CA ASP A 226 -17.05 -0.20 12.59
C ASP A 226 -15.54 -0.31 12.82
N THR A 227 -14.85 -1.14 12.02
CA THR A 227 -13.42 -1.40 12.12
C THR A 227 -12.65 -0.69 11.00
N LEU A 228 -13.26 -0.48 9.84
CA LEU A 228 -12.65 0.16 8.67
C LEU A 228 -13.57 1.21 8.06
N ARG A 229 -12.98 2.37 7.77
CA ARG A 229 -13.57 3.45 7.00
C ARG A 229 -12.72 3.78 5.78
N LEU A 230 -13.37 4.12 4.67
CA LEU A 230 -12.75 4.37 3.37
C LEU A 230 -13.02 5.79 2.89
N ILE A 231 -11.99 6.40 2.30
CA ILE A 231 -12.12 7.58 1.45
C ILE A 231 -11.58 7.18 0.08
N LEU A 232 -12.43 7.23 -0.94
CA LEU A 232 -12.05 6.88 -2.31
C LEU A 232 -12.01 8.15 -3.15
N VAL A 233 -10.91 8.36 -3.86
CA VAL A 233 -10.70 9.50 -4.76
C VAL A 233 -10.46 8.99 -6.17
N ASP A 234 -11.36 9.34 -7.08
CA ASP A 234 -11.30 9.02 -8.50
C ASP A 234 -11.66 10.27 -9.33
N PRO A 235 -10.65 11.08 -9.70
CA PRO A 235 -10.86 12.29 -10.48
C PRO A 235 -11.46 12.03 -11.87
N LYS A 236 -11.27 10.82 -12.43
CA LYS A 236 -11.74 10.45 -13.77
C LYS A 236 -13.16 9.90 -13.79
N ARG A 237 -13.70 9.49 -12.64
CA ARG A 237 -15.04 8.91 -12.48
C ARG A 237 -15.24 7.61 -13.29
N VAL A 238 -14.20 6.80 -13.38
CA VAL A 238 -14.24 5.56 -14.19
C VAL A 238 -14.19 4.32 -13.31
N GLU A 239 -13.28 4.29 -12.34
CA GLU A 239 -12.88 3.05 -11.67
C GLU A 239 -13.61 2.83 -10.35
N LEU A 240 -13.79 3.90 -9.56
CA LEU A 240 -14.30 3.80 -8.18
C LEU A 240 -15.78 4.17 -7.96
N PRO A 241 -16.51 4.88 -8.85
CA PRO A 241 -17.93 5.23 -8.60
C PRO A 241 -18.84 4.06 -8.27
N GLY A 242 -18.51 2.85 -8.75
CA GLY A 242 -19.25 1.63 -8.45
C GLY A 242 -19.32 1.27 -6.96
N TYR A 243 -18.44 1.82 -6.11
CA TYR A 243 -18.46 1.59 -4.67
C TYR A 243 -19.39 2.52 -3.89
N ASN A 244 -20.01 3.51 -4.53
CA ASN A 244 -20.90 4.44 -3.82
C ASN A 244 -22.04 3.69 -3.10
N GLY A 245 -22.34 4.12 -1.87
CA GLY A 245 -23.40 3.55 -1.05
C GLY A 245 -22.99 2.39 -0.15
N ILE A 246 -21.75 1.89 -0.22
CA ILE A 246 -21.27 0.95 0.80
C ILE A 246 -21.12 1.63 2.16
N PRO A 247 -21.36 0.92 3.28
CA PRO A 247 -21.36 1.51 4.62
C PRO A 247 -19.96 1.90 5.11
N HIS A 248 -18.88 1.46 4.48
CA HIS A 248 -17.50 1.78 4.84
C HIS A 248 -17.09 3.19 4.42
N LEU A 249 -17.73 3.77 3.41
CA LEU A 249 -17.38 5.09 2.90
C LEU A 249 -17.68 6.18 3.94
N LEU A 250 -16.71 7.06 4.18
CA LEU A 250 -16.92 8.28 4.98
C LEU A 250 -17.64 9.38 4.19
N ALA A 251 -17.54 9.32 2.87
CA ALA A 251 -18.23 10.19 1.95
C ALA A 251 -18.37 9.49 0.59
N PRO A 252 -19.26 9.98 -0.28
CA PRO A 252 -19.28 9.53 -1.67
C PRO A 252 -17.91 9.67 -2.34
N VAL A 253 -17.66 8.85 -3.36
CA VAL A 253 -16.40 8.86 -4.09
C VAL A 253 -16.09 10.28 -4.55
N VAL A 254 -14.91 10.76 -4.15
CA VAL A 254 -14.45 12.13 -4.39
C VAL A 254 -13.93 12.23 -5.82
N THR A 255 -14.41 13.24 -6.56
CA THR A 255 -14.11 13.36 -8.00
C THR A 255 -13.39 14.64 -8.38
N ASP A 256 -13.28 15.59 -7.46
CA ASP A 256 -12.64 16.89 -7.70
C ASP A 256 -11.49 17.12 -6.72
N ALA A 257 -10.49 17.88 -7.17
CA ALA A 257 -9.26 18.10 -6.42
C ALA A 257 -9.49 18.87 -5.11
N GLN A 258 -10.44 19.81 -5.10
CA GLN A 258 -10.75 20.61 -3.91
C GLN A 258 -11.30 19.73 -2.76
N HIS A 259 -12.24 18.83 -3.06
CA HIS A 259 -12.71 17.87 -2.06
C HIS A 259 -11.64 16.86 -1.67
N ALA A 260 -10.75 16.46 -2.57
CA ALA A 260 -9.64 15.57 -2.25
C ALA A 260 -8.65 16.25 -1.29
N GLU A 261 -8.35 17.52 -1.52
CA GLU A 261 -7.54 18.36 -0.64
C GLU A 261 -8.22 18.56 0.72
N GLY A 262 -9.52 18.87 0.74
CA GLY A 262 -10.31 18.98 1.97
C GLY A 262 -10.31 17.68 2.78
N ALA A 263 -10.38 16.52 2.12
CA ALA A 263 -10.26 15.22 2.76
C ALA A 263 -8.87 15.01 3.40
N LEU A 264 -7.79 15.40 2.71
CA LEU A 264 -6.43 15.33 3.25
C LEU A 264 -6.27 16.25 4.48
N THR A 265 -6.79 17.48 4.41
CA THR A 265 -6.80 18.41 5.55
C THR A 265 -7.56 17.82 6.74
N TRP A 266 -8.74 17.23 6.49
CA TRP A 266 -9.53 16.58 7.54
C TRP A 266 -8.81 15.38 8.15
N LEU A 267 -8.12 14.57 7.35
CA LEU A 267 -7.31 13.45 7.86
C LEU A 267 -6.18 13.92 8.77
N LEU A 268 -5.57 15.08 8.50
CA LEU A 268 -4.56 15.66 9.40
C LEU A 268 -5.17 16.05 10.75
N ILE A 269 -6.36 16.67 10.73
CA ILE A 269 -7.08 17.04 11.96
C ILE A 269 -7.47 15.78 12.75
N GLU A 270 -8.03 14.77 12.08
CA GLU A 270 -8.38 13.49 12.69
C GLU A 270 -7.14 12.78 13.26
N MET A 271 -6.01 12.83 12.56
CA MET A 271 -4.73 12.30 13.05
C MET A 271 -4.30 12.97 14.36
N ASP A 272 -4.31 14.30 14.42
CA ASP A 272 -3.92 15.06 15.61
C ASP A 272 -4.89 14.80 16.78
N GLU A 273 -6.19 14.71 16.51
CA GLU A 273 -7.21 14.39 17.50
C GLU A 273 -7.05 12.96 18.05
N ARG A 274 -6.72 11.97 17.20
CA ARG A 274 -6.41 10.61 17.65
C ARG A 274 -5.18 10.58 18.56
N TYR A 275 -4.12 11.31 18.21
CA TYR A 275 -2.95 11.43 19.07
C TYR A 275 -3.28 11.99 20.45
N ARG A 276 -4.14 13.01 20.51
CA ARG A 276 -4.62 13.57 21.78
C ARG A 276 -5.36 12.52 22.62
N ARG A 277 -6.31 11.80 22.01
CA ARG A 277 -7.05 10.72 22.69
C ARG A 277 -6.16 9.58 23.17
N PHE A 278 -5.15 9.23 22.38
CA PHE A 278 -4.19 8.19 22.75
C PHE A 278 -3.36 8.61 23.96
N SER A 279 -2.87 9.85 23.96
CA SER A 279 -2.13 10.42 25.08
C SER A 279 -2.97 10.44 26.37
N GLU A 280 -4.22 10.90 26.28
CA GLU A 280 -5.16 10.93 27.42
C GLU A 280 -5.47 9.51 27.96
N ALA A 281 -5.52 8.51 27.08
CA ALA A 281 -5.76 7.11 27.44
C ALA A 281 -4.47 6.33 27.80
N GLY A 282 -3.28 6.94 27.70
CA GLY A 282 -2.00 6.25 27.87
C GLY A 282 -1.70 5.17 26.81
N ALA A 283 -2.36 5.26 25.64
CA ALA A 283 -2.15 4.39 24.49
C ALA A 283 -1.05 4.94 23.56
N ARG A 284 -0.32 4.06 22.89
CA ARG A 284 0.77 4.45 21.97
C ARG A 284 0.35 4.41 20.49
N ASP A 285 -0.73 3.68 20.19
CA ASP A 285 -1.22 3.40 18.85
C ASP A 285 -2.72 3.06 18.90
N ILE A 286 -3.37 3.00 17.75
CA ILE A 286 -4.79 2.68 17.63
C ILE A 286 -5.15 1.31 18.22
N ASP A 287 -4.24 0.34 18.13
CA ASP A 287 -4.47 -1.02 18.62
C ASP A 287 -4.54 -1.05 20.15
N SER A 288 -3.56 -0.41 20.81
CA SER A 288 -3.54 -0.25 22.27
C SER A 288 -4.71 0.60 22.77
N TYR A 289 -5.08 1.65 22.04
CA TYR A 289 -6.26 2.45 22.37
C TYR A 289 -7.54 1.61 22.29
N ASN A 290 -7.77 0.92 21.17
CA ASN A 290 -8.98 0.12 20.95
C ASN A 290 -9.09 -1.10 21.89
N ALA A 291 -7.96 -1.63 22.36
CA ALA A 291 -7.93 -2.70 23.35
C ALA A 291 -8.45 -2.24 24.73
N GLY A 292 -8.16 -0.99 25.10
CA GLY A 292 -8.66 -0.38 26.35
C GLY A 292 -10.03 0.29 26.22
N ALA A 293 -10.45 0.65 25.01
CA ALA A 293 -11.71 1.33 24.74
C ALA A 293 -12.93 0.39 24.81
N ARG A 294 -14.06 0.94 25.26
CA ARG A 294 -15.36 0.26 25.17
C ARG A 294 -15.75 0.09 23.69
N PRO A 295 -16.56 -0.92 23.32
CA PRO A 295 -16.88 -1.19 21.92
C PRO A 295 -17.39 0.02 21.11
N GLY A 296 -18.16 0.93 21.73
CA GLY A 296 -18.66 2.14 21.06
C GLY A 296 -17.65 3.29 20.94
N ASP A 297 -16.56 3.23 21.70
CA ASP A 297 -15.51 4.27 21.74
C ASP A 297 -14.28 3.86 20.90
N ARG A 298 -14.31 2.67 20.30
CA ARG A 298 -13.26 2.18 19.41
C ARG A 298 -13.22 3.00 18.14
N LEU A 299 -12.02 3.30 17.70
CA LEU A 299 -11.76 4.05 16.47
C LEU A 299 -11.54 3.08 15.31
N PRO A 300 -12.18 3.28 14.16
CA PRO A 300 -11.90 2.50 12.97
C PRO A 300 -10.55 2.91 12.36
N TYR A 301 -9.91 1.99 11.66
CA TYR A 301 -8.87 2.36 10.70
C TYR A 301 -9.49 3.19 9.58
N ILE A 302 -8.74 4.15 9.06
CA ILE A 302 -9.15 4.93 7.87
C ILE A 302 -8.15 4.63 6.76
N VAL A 303 -8.64 4.21 5.60
CA VAL A 303 -7.80 4.04 4.40
C VAL A 303 -8.29 5.01 3.33
N MET A 304 -7.41 5.94 2.95
CA MET A 304 -7.64 6.80 1.78
C MET A 304 -6.99 6.16 0.56
N ILE A 305 -7.77 6.01 -0.50
CA ILE A 305 -7.32 5.41 -1.76
C ILE A 305 -7.49 6.44 -2.88
N ILE A 306 -6.39 6.79 -3.55
CA ILE A 306 -6.36 7.73 -4.67
C ILE A 306 -6.04 6.93 -5.93
N ASP A 307 -6.97 6.86 -6.88
CA ASP A 307 -6.78 6.06 -8.11
C ASP A 307 -5.74 6.66 -9.06
N GLU A 308 -5.73 7.99 -9.19
CA GLU A 308 -4.83 8.73 -10.07
C GLU A 308 -4.32 9.99 -9.37
N LEU A 309 -3.15 9.87 -8.74
CA LEU A 309 -2.47 10.99 -8.08
C LEU A 309 -2.11 12.10 -9.07
N ALA A 310 -1.76 11.75 -10.31
CA ALA A 310 -1.32 12.71 -11.31
C ALA A 310 -2.38 13.78 -11.62
N ASP A 311 -3.66 13.41 -11.61
CA ASP A 311 -4.76 14.35 -11.85
C ASP A 311 -4.89 15.38 -10.72
N LEU A 312 -4.57 14.99 -9.49
CA LEU A 312 -4.56 15.89 -8.34
C LEU A 312 -3.33 16.82 -8.37
N MET A 313 -2.17 16.29 -8.74
CA MET A 313 -0.92 17.05 -8.80
C MET A 313 -0.96 18.16 -9.86
N VAL A 314 -1.67 17.96 -10.98
CA VAL A 314 -1.82 19.01 -12.01
C VAL A 314 -2.60 20.22 -11.48
N THR A 315 -3.55 20.03 -10.57
CA THR A 315 -4.38 21.11 -10.04
C THR A 315 -3.77 21.79 -8.83
N ALA A 316 -3.18 21.03 -7.90
CA ALA A 316 -2.70 21.55 -6.62
C ALA A 316 -1.52 20.73 -6.06
N ALA A 317 -0.44 20.58 -6.85
CA ALA A 317 0.72 19.77 -6.47
C ALA A 317 1.28 20.11 -5.08
N GLU A 318 1.57 21.38 -4.82
CA GLU A 318 2.28 21.80 -3.61
C GLU A 318 1.49 21.49 -2.34
N THR A 319 0.20 21.84 -2.31
CA THR A 319 -0.64 21.64 -1.12
C THR A 319 -0.94 20.16 -0.88
N ILE A 320 -1.19 19.39 -1.96
CA ILE A 320 -1.51 17.96 -1.86
C ILE A 320 -0.28 17.15 -1.46
N GLU A 321 0.88 17.41 -2.05
CA GLU A 321 2.13 16.73 -1.72
C GLU A 321 2.51 16.92 -0.25
N VAL A 322 2.48 18.16 0.25
CA VAL A 322 2.80 18.48 1.65
C VAL A 322 1.90 17.70 2.61
N LYS A 323 0.60 17.62 2.32
CA LYS A 323 -0.38 16.91 3.16
C LYS A 323 -0.17 15.39 3.09
N LEU A 324 0.04 14.84 1.90
CA LEU A 324 0.34 13.41 1.71
C LEU A 324 1.61 13.00 2.46
N VAL A 325 2.68 13.80 2.34
CA VAL A 325 3.96 13.55 3.03
C VAL A 325 3.77 13.59 4.54
N ARG A 326 3.10 14.62 5.08
CA ARG A 326 2.86 14.74 6.52
C ARG A 326 2.04 13.57 7.07
N LEU A 327 0.97 13.17 6.38
CA LEU A 327 0.21 11.98 6.74
C LEU A 327 1.08 10.71 6.67
N ALA A 328 1.85 10.54 5.60
CA ALA A 328 2.70 9.37 5.44
C ALA A 328 3.78 9.23 6.53
N GLN A 329 4.21 10.35 7.12
CA GLN A 329 5.19 10.38 8.21
C GLN A 329 4.60 10.03 9.57
N MET A 330 3.37 10.49 9.86
CA MET A 330 2.83 10.51 11.23
C MET A 330 1.61 9.61 11.42
N ALA A 331 0.90 9.23 10.36
CA ALA A 331 -0.44 8.65 10.50
C ALA A 331 -0.45 7.15 10.83
N ARG A 332 0.70 6.46 10.74
CA ARG A 332 0.80 5.01 10.99
C ARG A 332 0.24 4.60 12.36
N ALA A 333 0.61 5.31 13.42
CA ALA A 333 0.19 4.97 14.78
C ALA A 333 -1.30 5.24 15.01
N THR A 334 -1.87 6.22 14.28
CA THR A 334 -3.28 6.64 14.38
C THR A 334 -4.24 5.74 13.61
N GLY A 335 -3.72 4.75 12.87
CA GLY A 335 -4.52 3.84 12.07
C GLY A 335 -5.08 4.47 10.79
N ILE A 336 -4.46 5.55 10.32
CA ILE A 336 -4.77 6.19 9.05
C ILE A 336 -3.71 5.75 8.03
N HIS A 337 -4.16 5.21 6.91
CA HIS A 337 -3.31 4.63 5.87
C HIS A 337 -3.64 5.22 4.50
N LEU A 338 -2.64 5.28 3.62
CA LEU A 338 -2.77 5.86 2.29
C LEU A 338 -2.39 4.81 1.25
N ILE A 339 -3.23 4.64 0.24
CA ILE A 339 -2.90 3.91 -0.99
C ILE A 339 -3.03 4.90 -2.13
N ILE A 340 -1.91 5.27 -2.73
CA ILE A 340 -1.88 6.18 -3.87
C ILE A 340 -1.54 5.40 -5.13
N ALA A 341 -2.26 5.68 -6.20
CA ALA A 341 -2.05 5.05 -7.49
C ALA A 341 -1.83 6.10 -8.58
N THR A 342 -1.06 5.77 -9.60
CA THR A 342 -0.85 6.63 -10.77
C THR A 342 -0.61 5.83 -12.04
N GLN A 343 -1.15 6.30 -13.16
CA GLN A 343 -0.78 5.77 -14.49
C GLN A 343 0.35 6.55 -15.15
N ARG A 344 0.74 7.68 -14.55
CA ARG A 344 1.79 8.58 -15.03
C ARG A 344 2.98 8.52 -14.07
N PRO A 345 3.89 7.53 -14.23
CA PRO A 345 5.08 7.39 -13.40
C PRO A 345 6.17 8.40 -13.79
N SER A 346 5.87 9.70 -13.75
CA SER A 346 6.82 10.78 -13.99
C SER A 346 7.39 11.32 -12.67
N VAL A 347 8.54 11.98 -12.74
CA VAL A 347 9.21 12.58 -11.57
C VAL A 347 8.35 13.69 -10.93
N ASP A 348 7.52 14.37 -11.74
CA ASP A 348 6.63 15.44 -11.27
C ASP A 348 5.43 14.92 -10.47
N VAL A 349 5.05 13.65 -10.68
CA VAL A 349 3.95 13.00 -9.95
C VAL A 349 4.48 12.15 -8.80
N VAL A 350 5.52 11.36 -9.07
CA VAL A 350 6.18 10.48 -8.10
C VAL A 350 7.51 11.12 -7.71
N THR A 351 7.39 12.23 -6.97
CA THR A 351 8.52 13.04 -6.53
C THR A 351 9.43 12.28 -5.57
N GLY A 352 10.60 12.85 -5.28
CA GLY A 352 11.51 12.34 -4.24
C GLY A 352 10.86 12.28 -2.85
N LEU A 353 10.03 13.26 -2.50
CA LEU A 353 9.35 13.31 -1.21
C LEU A 353 8.27 12.24 -1.10
N ILE A 354 7.46 12.03 -2.15
CA ILE A 354 6.49 10.94 -2.19
C ILE A 354 7.23 9.59 -2.05
N LYS A 355 8.30 9.36 -2.82
CA LYS A 355 9.06 8.11 -2.68
C LYS A 355 9.62 7.88 -1.28
N ALA A 356 10.16 8.92 -0.65
CA ALA A 356 10.76 8.81 0.67
C ALA A 356 9.76 8.35 1.74
N ASN A 357 8.47 8.67 1.59
CA ASN A 357 7.44 8.36 2.58
C ASN A 357 6.50 7.19 2.17
N PHE A 358 6.61 6.70 0.93
CA PHE A 358 5.91 5.51 0.44
C PHE A 358 6.91 4.40 0.07
N PRO A 359 7.50 3.71 1.07
CA PRO A 359 8.55 2.71 0.84
C PRO A 359 8.01 1.37 0.30
N ALA A 360 6.72 1.08 0.51
CA ALA A 360 6.06 -0.06 -0.10
C ALA A 360 5.51 0.35 -1.47
N ARG A 361 5.91 -0.38 -2.52
CA ARG A 361 5.59 -0.03 -3.90
C ARG A 361 5.20 -1.26 -4.71
N LEU A 362 4.14 -1.12 -5.50
CA LEU A 362 3.71 -2.13 -6.45
C LEU A 362 3.73 -1.52 -7.85
N ALA A 363 4.73 -1.90 -8.65
CA ALA A 363 4.85 -1.43 -10.02
C ALA A 363 4.29 -2.49 -10.97
N PHE A 364 3.31 -2.15 -11.78
CA PHE A 364 2.88 -2.92 -12.95
C PHE A 364 3.71 -2.51 -14.18
N ALA A 365 3.46 -3.17 -15.31
CA ALA A 365 4.16 -2.89 -16.55
C ALA A 365 4.15 -1.39 -16.92
N VAL A 366 5.32 -0.89 -17.31
CA VAL A 366 5.56 0.48 -17.76
C VAL A 366 6.24 0.49 -19.13
N THR A 367 6.24 1.64 -19.79
CA THR A 367 6.75 1.76 -21.16
C THR A 367 8.26 1.90 -21.25
N SER A 368 8.95 2.29 -20.19
CA SER A 368 10.41 2.50 -20.22
C SER A 368 11.12 2.17 -18.91
N GLN A 369 12.43 1.94 -18.99
CA GLN A 369 13.28 1.79 -17.80
C GLN A 369 13.35 3.07 -16.95
N ILE A 370 13.09 4.25 -17.55
CA ILE A 370 13.06 5.52 -16.83
C ILE A 370 11.85 5.49 -15.89
N ASP A 371 10.68 5.14 -16.41
CA ASP A 371 9.44 4.99 -15.64
C ASP A 371 9.58 3.95 -14.52
N SER A 372 10.26 2.83 -14.81
CA SER A 372 10.56 1.82 -13.79
C SER A 372 11.40 2.39 -12.65
N ARG A 373 12.42 3.21 -12.96
CA ARG A 373 13.26 3.86 -11.93
C ARG A 373 12.50 4.95 -11.17
N VAL A 374 11.56 5.63 -11.81
CA VAL A 374 10.71 6.61 -11.12
C VAL A 374 9.91 5.92 -10.00
N ILE A 375 9.42 4.70 -10.22
CA ILE A 375 8.64 3.97 -9.21
C ILE A 375 9.54 3.20 -8.24
N LEU A 376 10.44 2.36 -8.75
CA LEU A 376 11.16 1.33 -7.97
C LEU A 376 12.60 1.71 -7.63
N ASP A 377 13.10 2.85 -8.10
CA ASP A 377 14.52 3.25 -8.06
C ASP A 377 15.47 2.30 -8.85
N THR A 378 14.91 1.28 -9.52
CA THR A 378 15.64 0.32 -10.36
C THR A 378 14.82 -0.04 -11.61
N PRO A 379 15.47 -0.43 -12.73
CA PRO A 379 14.80 -1.06 -13.87
C PRO A 379 14.12 -2.38 -13.50
N GLY A 380 13.22 -2.84 -14.39
CA GLY A 380 12.58 -4.15 -14.30
C GLY A 380 11.10 -4.13 -14.62
N ALA A 381 10.38 -3.04 -14.29
CA ALA A 381 8.95 -2.94 -14.57
C ALA A 381 8.66 -2.79 -16.07
N ASP A 382 9.62 -2.32 -16.85
CA ASP A 382 9.60 -2.26 -18.31
C ASP A 382 9.63 -3.65 -18.97
N LYS A 383 10.00 -4.69 -18.22
CA LYS A 383 10.06 -6.09 -18.69
C LYS A 383 8.86 -6.93 -18.25
N LEU A 384 7.85 -6.29 -17.65
CA LEU A 384 6.63 -6.97 -17.24
C LEU A 384 5.68 -7.16 -18.42
N LEU A 385 4.83 -8.17 -18.32
CA LEU A 385 3.94 -8.63 -19.40
C LEU A 385 2.60 -7.87 -19.44
N GLY A 386 2.36 -6.99 -18.48
CA GLY A 386 1.07 -6.33 -18.28
C GLY A 386 0.02 -7.28 -17.68
N ARG A 387 -1.27 -6.93 -17.81
CA ARG A 387 -2.40 -7.75 -17.35
C ARG A 387 -2.26 -8.29 -15.91
N GLY A 388 -1.75 -7.46 -15.01
CA GLY A 388 -1.57 -7.80 -13.59
C GLY A 388 -0.18 -8.31 -13.23
N ASP A 389 0.74 -8.48 -14.19
CA ASP A 389 2.15 -8.77 -13.88
C ASP A 389 2.84 -7.54 -13.28
N GLY A 390 3.43 -7.71 -12.10
CA GLY A 390 3.93 -6.63 -11.27
C GLY A 390 5.19 -6.98 -10.48
N LEU A 391 5.83 -5.94 -9.94
CA LEU A 391 6.96 -6.02 -9.03
C LEU A 391 6.58 -5.35 -7.70
N LEU A 392 6.60 -6.15 -6.64
CA LEU A 392 6.36 -5.71 -5.28
C LEU A 392 7.68 -5.43 -4.57
N MET A 393 7.82 -4.20 -4.07
CA MET A 393 8.82 -3.78 -3.10
C MET A 393 8.14 -3.51 -1.77
N THR A 394 8.68 -4.05 -0.68
CA THR A 394 8.14 -3.87 0.67
C THR A 394 9.01 -2.92 1.48
N ALA A 395 8.44 -2.26 2.49
CA ALA A 395 9.18 -1.36 3.38
C ALA A 395 10.41 -2.02 4.05
N ASP A 396 10.32 -3.33 4.32
CA ASP A 396 11.38 -4.10 5.00
C ASP A 396 12.51 -4.55 4.06
N SER A 397 12.35 -4.43 2.73
CA SER A 397 13.30 -4.98 1.76
C SER A 397 13.20 -4.30 0.40
N ALA A 398 14.32 -3.76 -0.06
CA ALA A 398 14.50 -3.23 -1.42
C ALA A 398 14.52 -4.32 -2.52
N LYS A 399 14.53 -5.61 -2.15
CA LYS A 399 14.42 -6.69 -3.13
C LYS A 399 13.03 -6.70 -3.75
N LEU A 400 13.00 -6.70 -5.08
CA LEU A 400 11.78 -6.81 -5.85
C LEU A 400 11.32 -8.26 -5.88
N ARG A 401 10.04 -8.48 -5.58
CA ARG A 401 9.37 -9.77 -5.78
C ARG A 401 8.41 -9.64 -6.94
N ARG A 402 8.52 -10.50 -7.94
CA ARG A 402 7.55 -10.54 -9.05
C ARG A 402 6.25 -11.15 -8.57
N VAL A 403 5.14 -10.51 -8.92
CA VAL A 403 3.80 -10.86 -8.46
C VAL A 403 2.83 -10.80 -9.65
N GLN A 404 1.95 -11.78 -9.76
CA GLN A 404 0.76 -11.70 -10.61
C GLN A 404 -0.42 -11.27 -9.73
N GLY A 405 -0.87 -10.04 -9.94
CA GLY A 405 -1.99 -9.43 -9.24
C GLY A 405 -3.29 -10.22 -9.36
N CYS A 406 -4.15 -10.07 -8.36
CA CYS A 406 -5.47 -10.69 -8.37
C CYS A 406 -6.38 -10.02 -9.38
N PHE A 407 -7.26 -10.81 -9.95
CA PHE A 407 -8.38 -10.36 -10.75
C PHE A 407 -9.67 -10.44 -9.97
N VAL A 408 -10.50 -9.43 -10.16
CA VAL A 408 -11.90 -9.38 -9.76
C VAL A 408 -12.66 -8.71 -10.91
N SER A 409 -13.80 -9.28 -11.30
CA SER A 409 -14.62 -8.73 -12.38
C SER A 409 -15.59 -7.66 -11.86
N ASP A 410 -16.09 -6.83 -12.76
CA ASP A 410 -17.12 -5.82 -12.44
C ASP A 410 -18.39 -6.46 -11.87
N SER A 411 -18.76 -7.66 -12.34
CA SER A 411 -19.92 -8.39 -11.81
C SER A 411 -19.71 -8.84 -10.37
N GLU A 412 -18.49 -9.25 -10.01
CA GLU A 412 -18.11 -9.60 -8.64
C GLU A 412 -18.12 -8.37 -7.72
N ILE A 413 -17.59 -7.23 -8.21
CA ILE A 413 -17.62 -5.95 -7.49
C ILE A 413 -19.07 -5.51 -7.25
N PHE A 414 -19.90 -5.53 -8.29
CA PHE A 414 -21.31 -5.17 -8.19
C PHE A 414 -22.05 -6.03 -7.17
N ALA A 415 -21.88 -7.36 -7.22
CA ALA A 415 -22.50 -8.27 -6.27
C ALA A 415 -22.07 -8.00 -4.82
N LEU A 416 -20.80 -7.65 -4.60
CA LEU A 416 -20.29 -7.27 -3.30
C LEU A 416 -20.91 -5.97 -2.78
N VAL A 417 -20.98 -4.94 -3.63
CA VAL A 417 -21.57 -3.64 -3.27
C VAL A 417 -23.05 -3.79 -2.96
N GLN A 418 -23.81 -4.51 -3.80
CA GLN A 418 -25.22 -4.80 -3.55
C GLN A 418 -25.43 -5.51 -2.22
N TRP A 419 -24.64 -6.54 -1.93
CA TRP A 419 -24.73 -7.26 -0.65
C TRP A 419 -24.56 -6.31 0.54
N TRP A 420 -23.59 -5.40 0.49
CA TRP A 420 -23.35 -4.43 1.54
C TRP A 420 -24.51 -3.44 1.71
N GLN A 421 -25.06 -2.92 0.61
CA GLN A 421 -26.20 -2.00 0.62
C GLN A 421 -27.46 -2.66 1.20
N GLU A 422 -27.72 -3.92 0.86
CA GLU A 422 -28.88 -4.68 1.35
C GLU A 422 -28.79 -5.03 2.84
N HIS A 423 -27.60 -5.41 3.31
CA HIS A 423 -27.40 -5.90 4.69
C HIS A 423 -27.09 -4.77 5.68
N HIS A 424 -26.70 -3.59 5.18
CA HIS A 424 -26.43 -2.40 5.97
C HIS A 424 -27.06 -1.19 5.29
N PRO A 425 -28.41 -1.11 5.23
CA PRO A 425 -29.08 0.05 4.67
C PRO A 425 -28.66 1.27 5.48
N GLY A 426 -27.95 2.19 4.82
CA GLY A 426 -27.60 3.47 5.42
C GLY A 426 -28.85 4.27 5.76
N PRO A 427 -28.75 5.26 6.68
CA PRO A 427 -29.83 6.21 6.84
C PRO A 427 -30.14 6.86 5.49
N ALA A 428 -31.43 7.12 5.22
CA ALA A 428 -31.82 7.84 4.02
C ALA A 428 -31.04 9.16 3.92
N PRO A 429 -30.57 9.57 2.73
CA PRO A 429 -29.80 10.78 2.58
C PRO A 429 -30.60 11.97 3.10
N ASP A 430 -30.10 12.58 4.17
CA ASP A 430 -30.66 13.79 4.74
C ASP A 430 -30.01 15.00 4.04
N PRO A 431 -30.77 15.78 3.25
CA PRO A 431 -30.21 16.93 2.53
C PRO A 431 -29.69 18.04 3.46
N THR A 432 -30.02 17.98 4.77
CA THR A 432 -29.53 18.94 5.77
C THR A 432 -28.18 18.55 6.37
N GLN A 433 -27.73 17.30 6.18
CA GLN A 433 -26.44 16.85 6.67
C GLN A 433 -25.34 17.08 5.63
N PRO A 434 -24.14 17.52 6.05
CA PRO A 434 -23.03 17.71 5.15
C PRO A 434 -22.67 16.38 4.47
N ARG A 435 -22.61 16.40 3.15
CA ARG A 435 -22.29 15.23 2.30
C ARG A 435 -20.89 14.69 2.55
N TYR A 436 -19.99 15.53 3.06
CA TYR A 436 -18.61 15.19 3.38
C TYR A 436 -18.27 15.63 4.82
N PRO A 437 -17.50 14.85 5.59
CA PRO A 437 -17.01 15.27 6.91
C PRO A 437 -16.24 16.60 6.90
N TRP A 438 -15.62 16.92 5.76
CA TRP A 438 -14.84 18.14 5.54
C TRP A 438 -15.61 19.27 4.85
N SER A 439 -16.93 19.14 4.63
CA SER A 439 -17.70 20.21 3.97
C SER A 439 -17.60 21.56 4.70
N GLN A 440 -17.54 21.55 6.04
CA GLN A 440 -17.39 22.78 6.82
C GLN A 440 -16.05 23.48 6.57
N LEU A 441 -14.96 22.71 6.41
CA LEU A 441 -13.63 23.25 6.11
C LEU A 441 -13.63 23.97 4.76
N LEU A 442 -14.29 23.39 3.75
CA LEU A 442 -14.40 24.01 2.42
C LEU A 442 -15.24 25.29 2.44
N VAL A 443 -16.34 25.33 3.20
CA VAL A 443 -17.15 26.54 3.36
C VAL A 443 -16.35 27.65 4.04
N GLU A 444 -15.58 27.30 5.09
CA GLU A 444 -14.72 28.27 5.77
C GLU A 444 -13.61 28.82 4.86
N GLU A 445 -13.03 28.00 3.99
CA GLU A 445 -12.04 28.42 2.99
C GLU A 445 -12.67 29.32 1.93
N ALA A 446 -13.78 28.91 1.33
CA ALA A 446 -14.50 29.73 0.34
C ALA A 446 -14.92 31.09 0.92
N THR A 447 -15.40 31.12 2.18
CA THR A 447 -15.75 32.38 2.85
C THR A 447 -14.52 33.29 3.07
N LYS A 448 -13.33 32.72 3.28
CA LYS A 448 -12.09 33.50 3.39
C LYS A 448 -11.67 34.07 2.04
N GLU A 449 -11.76 33.28 0.98
CA GLU A 449 -11.46 33.71 -0.40
C GLU A 449 -12.43 34.81 -0.86
N ASP A 450 -13.74 34.64 -0.66
CA ASP A 450 -14.74 35.66 -0.97
C ASP A 450 -14.47 36.97 -0.23
N MET A 451 -14.07 36.89 1.04
CA MET A 451 -13.70 38.07 1.83
C MET A 451 -12.42 38.74 1.32
N LEU A 452 -11.44 37.96 0.86
CA LEU A 452 -10.21 38.49 0.27
C LEU A 452 -10.52 39.21 -1.04
N LEU A 453 -11.32 38.61 -1.92
CA LEU A 453 -11.75 39.22 -3.19
C LEU A 453 -12.56 40.50 -2.94
N GLN A 454 -13.51 40.47 -2.01
CA GLN A 454 -14.24 41.69 -1.59
C GLN A 454 -13.30 42.76 -1.05
N ALA A 455 -12.26 42.38 -0.31
CA ALA A 455 -11.26 43.33 0.15
C ALA A 455 -10.52 43.96 -1.02
N ILE A 456 -10.02 43.15 -1.97
CA ILE A 456 -9.30 43.62 -3.16
C ILE A 456 -10.16 44.59 -3.98
N GLU A 457 -11.42 44.26 -4.22
CA GLU A 457 -12.34 45.12 -4.97
C GLU A 457 -12.56 46.46 -4.26
N GLN A 458 -12.79 46.45 -2.94
CA GLN A 458 -12.97 47.65 -2.14
C GLN A 458 -11.69 48.50 -1.98
N LEU A 459 -10.53 47.91 -2.27
CA LEU A 459 -9.23 48.59 -2.27
C LEU A 459 -8.88 49.28 -3.59
N ARG A 460 -9.58 48.97 -4.70
CA ARG A 460 -9.36 49.66 -5.98
C ARG A 460 -9.54 51.16 -5.83
N GLY A 461 -8.62 51.93 -6.42
CA GLY A 461 -8.61 53.40 -6.35
C GLY A 461 -8.21 54.00 -4.99
N ARG A 462 -7.78 53.19 -4.01
CA ARG A 462 -7.22 53.68 -2.74
C ARG A 462 -5.70 53.68 -2.80
N GLN A 463 -5.07 54.64 -2.14
CA GLN A 463 -3.60 54.68 -2.03
C GLN A 463 -3.07 53.96 -0.79
N TYR A 464 -3.82 53.94 0.32
CA TYR A 464 -3.41 53.33 1.58
C TYR A 464 -4.60 52.69 2.31
N ILE A 465 -4.32 51.62 3.07
CA ILE A 465 -5.30 50.98 3.95
C ILE A 465 -4.68 50.49 5.26
N SER A 466 -5.40 50.68 6.38
CA SER A 466 -5.05 50.12 7.68
C SER A 466 -5.97 48.97 8.08
N ALA A 467 -5.55 48.11 9.02
CA ALA A 467 -6.39 47.00 9.51
C ALA A 467 -7.74 47.51 10.07
N SER A 468 -7.73 48.63 10.78
CA SER A 468 -8.96 49.32 11.24
C SER A 468 -9.77 49.93 10.09
N GLY A 469 -9.16 50.19 8.93
CA GLY A 469 -9.81 50.58 7.69
C GLY A 469 -10.55 49.41 7.05
N LEU A 470 -9.85 48.27 6.86
CA LEU A 470 -10.48 47.01 6.39
C LEU A 470 -11.63 46.57 7.29
N GLN A 471 -11.47 46.72 8.60
CA GLN A 471 -12.51 46.44 9.58
C GLN A 471 -13.82 47.17 9.26
N ARG A 472 -13.72 48.46 8.94
CA ARG A 472 -14.87 49.32 8.61
C ARG A 472 -15.42 49.06 7.22
N LEU A 473 -14.55 48.80 6.25
CA LEU A 473 -14.96 48.55 4.86
C LEU A 473 -15.77 47.26 4.71
N LEU A 474 -15.33 46.20 5.39
CA LEU A 474 -15.93 44.87 5.27
C LEU A 474 -16.86 44.53 6.43
N ASN A 475 -17.05 45.47 7.35
CA ASN A 475 -17.86 45.30 8.57
C ASN A 475 -17.50 44.02 9.35
N ILE A 476 -16.20 43.79 9.53
CA ILE A 476 -15.65 42.62 10.23
C ILE A 476 -15.06 43.01 11.58
N GLY A 477 -14.72 42.05 12.44
CA GLY A 477 -13.97 42.32 13.68
C GLY A 477 -12.49 42.61 13.43
N TYR A 478 -11.86 43.42 14.29
CA TYR A 478 -10.43 43.78 14.18
C TYR A 478 -9.47 42.58 14.01
N PRO A 479 -9.59 41.46 14.77
CA PRO A 479 -8.71 40.31 14.58
C PRO A 479 -8.80 39.67 13.20
N ARG A 480 -9.98 39.77 12.55
CA ARG A 480 -10.21 39.25 11.20
C ARG A 480 -9.63 40.22 10.17
N ALA A 481 -9.78 41.52 10.38
CA ALA A 481 -9.20 42.56 9.53
C ALA A 481 -7.66 42.56 9.55
N ALA A 482 -7.05 42.30 10.71
CA ALA A 482 -5.59 42.18 10.83
C ALA A 482 -5.04 40.97 10.06
N ARG A 483 -5.68 39.80 10.15
CA ARG A 483 -5.31 38.63 9.34
C ARG A 483 -5.49 38.88 7.85
N LEU A 484 -6.60 39.51 7.47
CA LEU A 484 -6.88 39.85 6.08
C LEU A 484 -5.84 40.83 5.51
N MET A 485 -5.33 41.75 6.34
CA MET A 485 -4.24 42.66 5.95
C MET A 485 -2.94 41.90 5.63
N GLU A 486 -2.60 40.89 6.42
CA GLU A 486 -1.43 40.04 6.11
C GLU A 486 -1.65 39.22 4.84
N GLN A 487 -2.85 38.67 4.63
CA GLN A 487 -3.18 37.96 3.39
C GLN A 487 -3.09 38.85 2.15
N LEU A 488 -3.55 40.10 2.25
CA LEU A 488 -3.42 41.08 1.17
C LEU A 488 -1.95 41.44 0.90
N TYR A 489 -1.10 41.43 1.93
CA TYR A 489 0.34 41.68 1.79
C TYR A 489 1.05 40.50 1.14
N GLU A 490 0.78 39.27 1.59
CA GLU A 490 1.28 38.03 0.98
C GLU A 490 0.83 37.90 -0.48
N ALA A 491 -0.40 38.33 -0.80
CA ALA A 491 -0.92 38.37 -2.17
C ALA A 491 -0.36 39.53 -3.01
N GLY A 492 0.51 40.38 -2.47
CA GLY A 492 1.11 41.53 -3.17
C GLY A 492 0.14 42.67 -3.47
N VAL A 493 -1.06 42.67 -2.87
CA VAL A 493 -2.08 43.70 -3.07
C VAL A 493 -1.79 44.96 -2.25
N VAL A 494 -1.09 44.82 -1.12
CA VAL A 494 -0.62 45.94 -0.30
C VAL A 494 0.86 45.77 0.02
N GLY A 495 1.60 46.88 0.17
CA GLY A 495 3.03 46.89 0.49
C GLY A 495 3.34 46.82 1.99
N GLU A 496 4.61 46.97 2.35
CA GLU A 496 5.05 46.96 3.75
C GLU A 496 4.42 48.10 4.57
N GLU A 497 4.33 47.92 5.89
CA GLU A 497 3.77 48.94 6.78
C GLU A 497 4.77 50.08 6.99
N GLU A 498 4.54 51.20 6.31
CA GLU A 498 5.40 52.40 6.42
C GLU A 498 5.14 53.19 7.71
N ASP A 499 3.86 53.41 8.08
CA ASP A 499 3.46 54.09 9.32
C ASP A 499 2.15 53.49 9.89
N ARG A 500 2.16 53.20 11.20
CA ARG A 500 1.03 52.67 11.99
C ARG A 500 -0.26 53.48 11.85
N ARG A 501 -0.17 54.78 11.50
CA ARG A 501 -1.33 55.67 11.39
C ARG A 501 -1.94 55.71 9.99
N THR A 502 -1.13 55.64 8.94
CA THR A 502 -1.57 55.67 7.53
C THR A 502 -1.86 54.27 6.97
N GLY A 503 -1.23 53.22 7.51
CA GLY A 503 -1.42 51.84 7.07
C GLY A 503 -0.50 51.45 5.91
N ARG A 504 -0.80 50.34 5.25
CA ARG A 504 -0.01 49.78 4.14
C ARG A 504 -0.40 50.46 2.81
N PRO A 505 0.55 50.78 1.91
CA PRO A 505 0.23 51.29 0.59
C PRO A 505 -0.49 50.21 -0.23
N VAL A 506 -1.49 50.59 -1.02
CA VAL A 506 -2.21 49.67 -1.92
C VAL A 506 -1.48 49.64 -3.26
N LEU A 507 -1.16 48.45 -3.75
CA LEU A 507 -0.32 48.20 -4.93
C LEU A 507 -1.14 47.75 -6.16
N LEU A 508 -2.45 48.03 -6.18
CA LEU A 508 -3.30 47.75 -7.32
C LEU A 508 -3.06 48.80 -8.41
N GLU A 509 -2.56 48.38 -9.57
CA GLU A 509 -2.49 49.24 -10.76
C GLU A 509 -3.87 49.37 -11.40
N ASP A 510 -4.27 50.60 -11.75
CA ASP A 510 -5.45 50.87 -12.60
C ASP A 510 -5.09 50.54 -14.05
N GLU A 511 -4.94 49.26 -14.41
CA GLU A 511 -4.89 48.84 -15.80
C GLU A 511 -6.26 48.35 -16.27
N ALA A 512 -6.76 49.01 -17.30
CA ALA A 512 -7.98 48.69 -18.01
C ALA A 512 -7.92 47.27 -18.59
N TRP A 513 -8.65 46.35 -17.98
CA TRP A 513 -9.09 45.11 -18.62
C TRP A 513 -10.24 45.44 -19.58
N GLU A 514 -9.95 46.14 -20.67
CA GLU A 514 -10.79 46.09 -21.88
C GLU A 514 -10.29 44.93 -22.75
N GLU A 515 -11.14 43.91 -22.86
CA GLU A 515 -11.20 42.83 -23.87
C GLU A 515 -9.91 42.32 -24.53
N GLY A 516 -9.54 41.07 -24.21
CA GLY A 516 -8.60 40.24 -24.97
C GLY A 516 -8.78 38.76 -24.67
#